data_AF-A0A7W1HJW0-F1
#
_entry.id   AF-A0A7W1HJW0-F1
#
_cell.length_a   1.000
_cell.length_b   1.000
_cell.length_c   1.000
_cell.angle_alpha   90.00
_cell.angle_beta   90.00
_cell.angle_gamma   90.00
#
_symmetry.space_group_name_H-M   'P 1'
#
loop_
_entity.id
_entity.type
_entity.pdbx_description
1 polymer ?
#
loop_
_entity_poly.entity_id
_entity_poly.type
_entity_poly.pdbx_seq_one_letter_code
_entity_poly.pdbx_strand_id
1 'polypeptide(L)'
;FNNRIYGLTKGQYSPTSEVGKVTKSTPFGSVDPPFNPLAVALGAEASFVARTHDLDRKHMMETFRAAHDHRGASFVEIFQNCNVFNDGQFNEITKKQARDEMLIELVHGEPIRFGADRQRGVTMGADGQLRLVEVADFGEDALLVHDAERADPSLAFALARLSTDDHSPTPFGVFRRVSRPEYASAIGAQLAQAAERKGPGDLAALLRSNGTWHVGDTN
;
A
#
# COMPACT_ATOMS: atom_id res chain seq x y z
N PHE A 1 0.06 -3.49 -9.21
CA PHE A 1 -1.17 -3.94 -9.88
C PHE A 1 -1.68 -5.19 -9.19
N ASN A 2 -2.89 -5.13 -8.67
CA ASN A 2 -3.59 -6.23 -8.02
C ASN A 2 -4.78 -6.61 -8.91
N ASN A 3 -4.70 -7.79 -9.51
CA ASN A 3 -5.77 -8.40 -10.30
C ASN A 3 -6.18 -9.76 -9.73
N ARG A 4 -5.67 -10.09 -8.54
CA ARG A 4 -5.88 -11.34 -7.82
C ARG A 4 -5.61 -12.61 -8.63
N ILE A 5 -4.71 -12.56 -9.63
CA ILE A 5 -4.38 -13.74 -10.42
C ILE A 5 -3.01 -13.62 -11.10
N TYR A 6 -2.31 -14.73 -11.26
CA TYR A 6 -1.09 -14.76 -12.08
C TYR A 6 -1.44 -14.88 -13.57
N GLY A 7 -1.81 -13.76 -14.18
CA GLY A 7 -2.25 -13.71 -15.57
C GLY A 7 -1.18 -14.16 -16.58
N LEU A 8 0.08 -13.73 -16.39
CA LEU A 8 1.17 -14.03 -17.34
C LEU A 8 1.47 -15.53 -17.44
N THR A 9 1.46 -16.23 -16.30
CA THR A 9 1.73 -17.68 -16.21
C THR A 9 0.49 -18.53 -16.46
N LYS A 10 -0.57 -17.95 -17.02
CA LYS A 10 -1.82 -18.63 -17.44
C LYS A 10 -2.81 -18.95 -16.32
N GLY A 11 -2.89 -18.08 -15.30
CA GLY A 11 -4.08 -17.98 -14.46
C GLY A 11 -4.04 -18.79 -13.16
N GLN A 12 -2.87 -18.98 -12.54
CA GLN A 12 -2.77 -19.53 -11.18
C GLN A 12 -3.26 -18.49 -10.15
N TYR A 13 -3.77 -18.95 -9.01
CA TYR A 13 -4.13 -18.03 -7.93
C TYR A 13 -2.90 -17.26 -7.42
N SER A 14 -3.14 -16.05 -6.95
CA SER A 14 -2.15 -15.16 -6.35
C SER A 14 -2.33 -15.12 -4.83
N PRO A 15 -1.39 -14.54 -4.06
CA PRO A 15 -1.53 -14.35 -2.62
C PRO A 15 -2.67 -13.41 -2.20
N THR A 16 -3.29 -12.73 -3.17
CA THR A 16 -4.46 -11.87 -2.97
C THR A 16 -5.76 -12.49 -3.48
N SER A 17 -5.72 -13.69 -4.05
CA SER A 17 -6.94 -14.39 -4.50
C SER A 17 -7.80 -14.80 -3.31
N GLU A 18 -9.10 -14.68 -3.48
CA GLU A 18 -10.09 -15.13 -2.51
C GLU A 18 -9.97 -16.63 -2.23
N VAL A 19 -10.39 -17.06 -1.04
CA VAL A 19 -10.50 -18.49 -0.69
C VAL A 19 -11.55 -19.13 -1.60
N GLY A 20 -11.27 -20.35 -2.05
CA GLY A 20 -12.13 -21.10 -2.97
C GLY A 20 -11.89 -20.76 -4.45
N LYS A 21 -10.92 -19.90 -4.80
CA LYS A 21 -10.59 -19.58 -6.18
C LYS A 21 -10.14 -20.83 -6.94
N VAL A 22 -11.00 -21.33 -7.82
CA VAL A 22 -10.67 -22.45 -8.70
C VAL A 22 -9.80 -21.93 -9.84
N THR A 23 -8.60 -22.50 -9.99
CA THR A 23 -7.69 -22.22 -11.10
C THR A 23 -7.09 -23.51 -11.65
N LYS A 24 -6.30 -23.42 -12.72
CA LYS A 24 -5.65 -24.60 -13.31
C LYS A 24 -4.73 -25.33 -12.32
N SER A 25 -4.02 -24.60 -11.46
CA SER A 25 -3.12 -25.18 -10.44
C SER A 25 -3.83 -25.45 -9.11
N THR A 26 -5.03 -24.90 -8.91
CA THR A 26 -5.89 -25.12 -7.73
C THR A 26 -7.29 -25.58 -8.16
N PRO A 27 -7.43 -26.80 -8.72
CA PRO A 27 -8.70 -27.27 -9.27
C PRO A 27 -9.80 -27.46 -8.22
N PHE A 28 -9.43 -27.58 -6.94
CA PHE A 28 -10.35 -27.70 -5.81
C PHE A 28 -10.57 -26.39 -5.05
N GLY A 29 -10.09 -25.27 -5.59
CA GLY A 29 -10.11 -23.97 -4.92
C GLY A 29 -8.85 -23.71 -4.10
N SER A 30 -8.50 -22.43 -3.94
CA SER A 30 -7.48 -21.98 -2.98
C SER A 30 -7.98 -22.19 -1.55
N VAL A 31 -7.07 -22.56 -0.64
CA VAL A 31 -7.36 -22.67 0.80
C VAL A 31 -6.69 -21.57 1.61
N ASP A 32 -5.74 -20.86 0.99
CA ASP A 32 -4.97 -19.81 1.65
C ASP A 32 -5.84 -18.55 1.80
N PRO A 33 -5.90 -17.96 3.00
CA PRO A 33 -6.54 -16.66 3.17
C PRO A 33 -5.73 -15.58 2.43
N PRO A 34 -6.38 -14.68 1.66
CA PRO A 34 -5.68 -13.60 1.00
C PRO A 34 -5.06 -12.66 2.01
N PHE A 35 -3.83 -12.21 1.77
CA PHE A 35 -3.26 -11.12 2.57
C PHE A 35 -3.70 -9.76 2.02
N ASN A 36 -3.69 -8.75 2.89
CA ASN A 36 -3.95 -7.36 2.52
C ASN A 36 -2.63 -6.64 2.19
N PRO A 37 -2.37 -6.24 0.92
CA PRO A 37 -1.09 -5.66 0.53
C PRO A 37 -0.78 -4.33 1.23
N LEU A 38 -1.80 -3.51 1.50
CA LEU A 38 -1.62 -2.28 2.26
C LEU A 38 -1.20 -2.57 3.69
N ALA A 39 -1.82 -3.55 4.35
CA ALA A 39 -1.45 -3.96 5.70
C ALA A 39 -0.02 -4.52 5.76
N VAL A 40 0.43 -5.25 4.74
CA VAL A 40 1.82 -5.70 4.63
C VAL A 40 2.77 -4.51 4.50
N ALA A 41 2.47 -3.54 3.63
CA ALA A 41 3.30 -2.34 3.46
C ALA A 41 3.35 -1.50 4.75
N LEU A 42 2.20 -1.32 5.42
CA LEU A 42 2.12 -0.58 6.68
C LEU A 42 2.86 -1.30 7.81
N GLY A 43 2.72 -2.63 7.92
CA GLY A 43 3.44 -3.44 8.91
C GLY A 43 4.96 -3.46 8.67
N ALA A 44 5.41 -3.18 7.45
CA ALA A 44 6.81 -2.95 7.10
C ALA A 44 7.25 -1.49 7.32
N GLU A 45 6.46 -0.67 8.01
CA GLU A 45 6.73 0.74 8.30
C GLU A 45 6.94 1.60 7.04
N ALA A 46 6.19 1.32 5.98
CA ALA A 46 6.19 2.16 4.79
C ALA A 46 5.73 3.59 5.15
N SER A 47 6.51 4.58 4.70
CA SER A 47 6.21 6.00 4.90
C SER A 47 5.16 6.54 3.93
N PHE A 48 4.91 5.84 2.83
CA PHE A 48 3.87 6.17 1.87
C PHE A 48 3.12 4.91 1.41
N VAL A 49 1.80 4.91 1.59
CA VAL A 49 0.92 3.80 1.24
C VAL A 49 -0.37 4.37 0.64
N ALA A 50 -0.75 3.90 -0.55
CA ALA A 50 -1.96 4.35 -1.24
C ALA A 50 -2.66 3.21 -2.00
N ARG A 51 -3.93 3.40 -2.34
CA ARG A 51 -4.70 2.55 -3.25
C ARG A 51 -5.40 3.38 -4.33
N THR A 52 -5.39 2.90 -5.57
CA THR A 52 -6.18 3.44 -6.69
C THR A 52 -6.77 2.30 -7.53
N HIS A 53 -7.50 2.60 -8.60
CA HIS A 53 -7.92 1.63 -9.61
C HIS A 53 -7.72 2.15 -11.03
N ASP A 54 -7.70 1.25 -12.00
CA ASP A 54 -7.40 1.54 -13.42
C ASP A 54 -8.54 2.24 -14.19
N LEU A 55 -9.78 2.10 -13.75
CA LEU A 55 -10.95 2.77 -14.36
C LEU A 55 -11.08 4.27 -14.03
N ASP A 56 -10.44 4.78 -12.96
CA ASP A 56 -10.46 6.20 -12.59
C ASP A 56 -9.09 6.83 -12.83
N ARG A 57 -8.91 7.31 -14.08
CA ARG A 57 -7.64 7.93 -14.50
C ARG A 57 -7.30 9.16 -13.66
N LYS A 58 -8.29 9.97 -13.26
CA LYS A 58 -8.04 11.22 -12.53
C LYS A 58 -7.47 10.90 -11.15
N HIS A 59 -8.17 10.06 -10.39
CA HIS A 59 -7.73 9.61 -9.07
C HIS A 59 -6.36 8.91 -9.14
N MET A 60 -6.13 8.07 -10.16
CA MET A 60 -4.85 7.39 -10.34
C MET A 60 -3.69 8.36 -10.61
N MET A 61 -3.90 9.38 -11.46
CA MET A 61 -2.88 10.40 -11.71
C MET A 61 -2.57 11.22 -10.46
N GLU A 62 -3.59 11.58 -9.67
CA GLU A 62 -3.42 12.31 -8.41
C GLU A 62 -2.66 11.47 -7.38
N THR A 63 -3.00 10.19 -7.24
CA THR A 63 -2.30 9.24 -6.38
C THR A 63 -0.83 9.07 -6.77
N PHE A 64 -0.54 8.92 -8.06
CA PHE A 64 0.84 8.80 -8.54
C PHE A 64 1.64 10.09 -8.41
N ARG A 65 1.02 11.26 -8.57
CA ARG A 65 1.68 12.53 -8.29
C ARG A 65 2.09 12.60 -6.81
N ALA A 66 1.17 12.29 -5.90
CA ALA A 66 1.47 12.25 -4.46
C ALA A 66 2.58 11.23 -4.12
N ALA A 67 2.57 10.06 -4.77
CA ALA A 67 3.59 9.03 -4.59
C ALA A 67 4.98 9.44 -5.12
N HIS A 68 5.02 10.20 -6.22
CA HIS A 68 6.23 10.74 -6.81
C HIS A 68 6.83 11.87 -5.96
N ASP A 69 5.99 12.76 -5.44
CA ASP A 69 6.42 13.88 -4.60
C ASP A 69 6.90 13.43 -3.21
N HIS A 70 6.54 12.21 -2.79
CA HIS A 70 6.97 11.63 -1.54
C HIS A 70 8.48 11.31 -1.54
N ARG A 71 9.19 11.81 -0.52
CA ARG A 71 10.62 11.51 -0.32
C ARG A 71 10.78 10.15 0.36
N GLY A 72 10.98 9.11 -0.43
CA GLY A 72 11.26 7.75 0.03
C GLY A 72 10.55 6.71 -0.82
N ALA A 73 10.51 5.47 -0.32
CA ALA A 73 9.76 4.42 -0.98
C ALA A 73 8.24 4.65 -0.85
N SER A 74 7.54 4.52 -1.98
CA SER A 74 6.09 4.65 -2.09
C SER A 74 5.46 3.34 -2.55
N PHE A 75 4.49 2.84 -1.79
CA PHE A 75 3.69 1.67 -2.18
C PHE A 75 2.30 2.11 -2.65
N VAL A 76 1.93 1.71 -3.87
CA VAL A 76 0.60 1.96 -4.43
C VAL A 76 -0.04 0.65 -4.89
N GLU A 77 -1.12 0.25 -4.22
CA GLU A 77 -1.99 -0.81 -4.71
C GLU A 77 -2.88 -0.27 -5.83
N ILE A 78 -3.02 -1.02 -6.93
CA ILE A 78 -3.85 -0.62 -8.06
C ILE A 78 -4.80 -1.78 -8.33
N PHE A 79 -6.08 -1.62 -8.03
CA PHE A 79 -7.11 -2.57 -8.46
C PHE A 79 -7.23 -2.54 -9.98
N GLN A 80 -7.10 -3.71 -10.59
CA GLN A 80 -6.96 -3.84 -12.04
C GLN A 80 -7.64 -5.13 -12.50
N ASN A 81 -8.53 -5.06 -13.49
CA ASN A 81 -9.28 -6.22 -13.96
C ASN A 81 -8.45 -7.08 -14.95
N CYS A 82 -8.33 -8.39 -14.72
CA CYS A 82 -7.71 -9.30 -15.69
C CYS A 82 -8.77 -9.96 -16.58
N ASN A 83 -9.13 -9.30 -17.68
CA ASN A 83 -10.19 -9.76 -18.61
C ASN A 83 -10.05 -11.21 -19.10
N VAL A 84 -8.83 -11.78 -19.11
CA VAL A 84 -8.57 -13.12 -19.65
C VAL A 84 -8.77 -14.23 -18.61
N PHE A 85 -8.41 -13.98 -17.35
CA PHE A 85 -8.35 -15.05 -16.33
C PHE A 85 -9.11 -14.74 -15.05
N ASN A 86 -9.42 -13.47 -14.76
CA ASN A 86 -10.18 -13.07 -13.59
C ASN A 86 -11.09 -11.88 -13.95
N ASP A 87 -11.98 -12.11 -14.91
CA ASP A 87 -12.80 -11.03 -15.47
C ASP A 87 -13.83 -10.53 -14.46
N GLY A 88 -13.94 -9.21 -14.41
CA GLY A 88 -14.84 -8.48 -13.56
C GLY A 88 -14.41 -8.35 -12.11
N GLN A 89 -13.18 -8.75 -11.78
CA GLN A 89 -12.61 -8.55 -10.45
C GLN A 89 -12.65 -7.06 -10.06
N PHE A 90 -13.16 -6.77 -8.86
CA PHE A 90 -13.40 -5.42 -8.32
C PHE A 90 -14.48 -4.58 -9.01
N ASN A 91 -15.26 -5.14 -9.93
CA ASN A 91 -16.33 -4.39 -10.62
C ASN A 91 -17.37 -3.80 -9.67
N GLU A 92 -17.70 -4.53 -8.61
CA GLU A 92 -18.68 -4.10 -7.60
C GLU A 92 -18.23 -2.88 -6.81
N ILE A 93 -16.94 -2.53 -6.87
CA ILE A 93 -16.39 -1.33 -6.24
C ILE A 93 -16.10 -0.25 -7.28
N THR A 94 -15.55 -0.63 -8.42
CA THR A 94 -14.89 0.31 -9.36
C THR A 94 -15.74 0.72 -10.55
N LYS A 95 -16.80 -0.03 -10.90
CA LYS A 95 -17.68 0.35 -12.01
C LYS A 95 -18.51 1.58 -11.67
N LYS A 96 -18.78 2.41 -12.68
CA LYS A 96 -19.50 3.69 -12.53
C LYS A 96 -20.81 3.58 -11.73
N GLN A 97 -21.58 2.50 -11.90
CA GLN A 97 -22.86 2.33 -11.22
C GLN A 97 -22.72 2.02 -9.72
N ALA A 98 -21.57 1.48 -9.29
CA ALA A 98 -21.32 1.11 -7.91
C ALA A 98 -20.34 2.06 -7.21
N ARG A 99 -19.48 2.73 -7.96
CA ARG A 99 -18.38 3.57 -7.46
C ARG A 99 -18.81 4.52 -6.35
N ASP A 100 -19.86 5.32 -6.57
CA ASP A 100 -20.24 6.34 -5.59
C ASP A 100 -20.73 5.71 -4.28
N GLU A 101 -21.30 4.50 -4.36
CA GLU A 101 -21.77 3.74 -3.21
C GLU A 101 -20.66 2.92 -2.53
N MET A 102 -19.60 2.56 -3.24
CA MET A 102 -18.65 1.53 -2.80
C MET A 102 -17.23 2.03 -2.65
N LEU A 103 -16.86 3.15 -3.27
CA LEU A 103 -15.55 3.76 -3.15
C LEU A 103 -15.57 4.78 -2.00
N ILE A 104 -14.75 4.54 -0.98
CA ILE A 104 -14.52 5.48 0.11
C ILE A 104 -13.27 6.30 -0.23
N GLU A 105 -13.46 7.54 -0.68
CA GLU A 105 -12.34 8.41 -1.03
C GLU A 105 -11.71 9.03 0.22
N LEU A 106 -10.43 8.77 0.43
CA LEU A 106 -9.65 9.29 1.55
C LEU A 106 -8.98 10.61 1.18
N VAL A 107 -9.53 11.72 1.70
CA VAL A 107 -8.98 13.08 1.51
C VAL A 107 -8.42 13.58 2.84
N HIS A 108 -7.12 13.90 2.86
CA HIS A 108 -6.45 14.36 4.08
C HIS A 108 -7.08 15.66 4.61
N GLY A 109 -7.39 15.68 5.90
CA GLY A 109 -8.01 16.81 6.59
C GLY A 109 -9.54 16.87 6.49
N GLU A 110 -10.17 15.94 5.77
CA GLU A 110 -11.63 15.91 5.60
C GLU A 110 -12.29 14.75 6.37
N PRO A 111 -13.54 14.92 6.85
CA PRO A 111 -14.36 13.80 7.32
C PRO A 111 -14.54 12.74 6.23
N ILE A 112 -14.33 11.47 6.59
CA ILE A 112 -14.47 10.36 5.64
C ILE A 112 -15.95 10.13 5.33
N ARG A 113 -16.35 10.44 4.10
CA ARG A 113 -17.72 10.32 3.58
C ARG A 113 -17.76 9.60 2.23
N PHE A 114 -18.85 8.89 1.98
CA PHE A 114 -19.12 8.18 0.73
C PHE A 114 -20.62 7.93 0.54
N GLY A 115 -21.02 7.34 -0.60
CA GLY A 115 -22.41 7.28 -1.06
C GLY A 115 -22.71 8.35 -2.10
N ALA A 116 -23.71 8.08 -2.95
CA ALA A 116 -24.11 8.98 -4.04
C ALA A 116 -24.39 10.41 -3.55
N ASP A 117 -24.95 10.54 -2.35
CA ASP A 117 -25.29 11.82 -1.70
C ASP A 117 -24.37 12.14 -0.52
N ARG A 118 -23.23 11.44 -0.39
CA ARG A 118 -22.31 11.52 0.77
C ARG A 118 -23.00 11.24 2.11
N GLN A 119 -24.03 10.41 2.08
CA GLN A 119 -24.91 10.10 3.19
C GLN A 119 -24.31 9.12 4.20
N ARG A 120 -23.22 8.41 3.85
CA ARG A 120 -22.50 7.50 4.74
C ARG A 120 -21.12 8.01 5.09
N GLY A 121 -20.58 7.54 6.19
CA GLY A 121 -19.22 7.87 6.62
C GLY A 121 -18.56 6.77 7.43
N VAL A 122 -17.34 7.05 7.88
CA VAL A 122 -16.57 6.15 8.74
C VAL A 122 -16.44 6.79 10.12
N THR A 123 -16.73 6.05 11.17
CA THR A 123 -16.50 6.46 12.57
C THR A 123 -15.59 5.46 13.27
N MET A 124 -15.03 5.85 14.43
CA MET A 124 -14.28 4.97 15.31
C MET A 124 -15.07 4.77 16.60
N GLY A 125 -15.46 3.53 16.90
CA GLY A 125 -16.18 3.22 18.12
C GLY A 125 -15.30 3.29 19.36
N ALA A 126 -15.93 3.22 20.54
CA ALA A 126 -15.25 3.25 21.83
C ALA A 126 -14.27 2.08 22.05
N ASP A 127 -14.43 0.99 21.28
CA ASP A 127 -13.54 -0.16 21.23
C ASP A 127 -12.36 -0.01 20.26
N GLY A 128 -12.23 1.17 19.63
CA GLY A 128 -11.18 1.47 18.65
C GLY A 128 -11.41 0.88 17.26
N GLN A 129 -12.56 0.22 17.02
CA GLN A 129 -12.88 -0.34 15.70
C GLN A 129 -13.56 0.68 14.80
N LEU A 130 -13.16 0.69 13.52
CA LEU A 130 -13.82 1.49 12.50
C LEU A 130 -15.14 0.86 12.08
N ARG A 131 -16.15 1.71 11.84
CA ARG A 131 -17.48 1.29 11.40
C ARG A 131 -17.99 2.21 10.30
N LEU A 132 -18.73 1.62 9.36
CA LEU A 132 -19.52 2.36 8.38
C LEU A 132 -20.83 2.79 9.04
N VAL A 133 -21.23 4.04 8.87
CA VAL A 133 -22.42 4.61 9.49
C VAL A 133 -23.20 5.48 8.52
N GLU A 134 -24.51 5.60 8.73
CA GLU A 134 -25.33 6.65 8.13
C GLU A 134 -25.10 7.96 8.88
N VAL A 135 -24.78 9.03 8.15
CA VAL A 135 -24.47 10.34 8.73
C VAL A 135 -25.70 10.94 9.44
N ALA A 136 -26.90 10.64 8.95
CA ALA A 136 -28.16 11.10 9.55
C ALA A 136 -28.35 10.60 10.99
N ASP A 137 -27.82 9.42 11.32
CA ASP A 137 -28.01 8.80 12.64
C ASP A 137 -26.92 9.20 13.65
N PHE A 138 -25.70 9.47 13.17
CA PHE A 138 -24.52 9.72 14.03
C PHE A 138 -24.09 11.19 14.08
N GLY A 139 -24.50 12.00 13.10
CA GLY A 139 -24.05 13.38 12.96
C GLY A 139 -22.64 13.51 12.37
N GLU A 140 -22.30 14.73 11.93
CA GLU A 140 -21.04 15.03 11.26
C GLU A 140 -19.83 14.98 12.20
N ASP A 141 -20.01 15.41 13.45
CA ASP A 141 -18.95 15.45 14.47
C ASP A 141 -18.47 14.06 14.91
N ALA A 142 -19.27 13.02 14.64
CA ALA A 142 -18.91 11.63 14.93
C ALA A 142 -18.02 11.00 13.83
N LEU A 143 -17.89 11.64 12.68
CA LEU A 143 -17.11 11.11 11.56
C LEU A 143 -15.62 11.24 11.82
N LEU A 144 -14.88 10.20 11.44
CA LEU A 144 -13.44 10.19 11.46
C LEU A 144 -12.92 11.15 10.38
N VAL A 145 -12.09 12.11 10.78
CA VAL A 145 -11.30 12.95 9.86
C VAL A 145 -10.08 12.16 9.42
N HIS A 146 -9.88 12.05 8.10
CA HIS A 146 -8.73 11.31 7.57
C HIS A 146 -7.44 12.10 7.75
N ASP A 147 -6.44 11.48 8.35
CA ASP A 147 -5.11 12.04 8.51
C ASP A 147 -4.04 11.11 7.92
N ALA A 148 -3.73 11.32 6.64
CA ALA A 148 -2.63 10.64 5.96
C ALA A 148 -1.24 10.94 6.56
N GLU A 149 -1.06 12.07 7.26
CA GLU A 149 0.24 12.51 7.78
C GLU A 149 0.47 12.10 9.24
N ARG A 150 -0.50 11.39 9.83
CA ARG A 150 -0.40 10.86 11.18
C ARG A 150 0.85 9.99 11.35
N ALA A 151 1.71 10.36 12.30
CA ALA A 151 2.95 9.64 12.56
C ALA A 151 2.71 8.17 12.94
N ASP A 152 1.72 7.91 13.78
CA ASP A 152 1.29 6.56 14.17
C ASP A 152 0.53 5.84 13.02
N PRO A 153 0.93 4.64 12.59
CA PRO A 153 0.32 3.94 11.46
C PRO A 153 -1.01 3.24 11.79
N SER A 154 -1.45 3.23 13.06
CA SER A 154 -2.61 2.42 13.49
C SER A 154 -3.89 2.78 12.74
N LEU A 155 -4.14 4.08 12.50
CA LEU A 155 -5.31 4.53 11.74
C LEU A 155 -5.27 4.05 10.29
N ALA A 156 -4.12 4.19 9.63
CA ALA A 156 -3.92 3.71 8.27
C ALA A 156 -4.11 2.19 8.19
N PHE A 157 -3.67 1.45 9.21
CA PHE A 157 -3.84 0.00 9.29
C PHE A 157 -5.31 -0.42 9.48
N ALA A 158 -6.05 0.32 10.30
CA ALA A 158 -7.48 0.11 10.49
C ALA A 158 -8.26 0.42 9.20
N LEU A 159 -7.96 1.54 8.53
CA LEU A 159 -8.57 1.90 7.24
C LEU A 159 -8.24 0.86 6.16
N ALA A 160 -7.01 0.38 6.09
CA ALA A 160 -6.61 -0.66 5.14
C ALA A 160 -7.44 -1.95 5.29
N ARG A 161 -7.91 -2.24 6.50
CA ARG A 161 -8.70 -3.42 6.87
C ARG A 161 -10.20 -3.17 7.02
N LEU A 162 -10.68 -1.97 6.70
CA LEU A 162 -12.10 -1.62 6.81
C LEU A 162 -12.98 -2.53 5.95
N SER A 163 -12.47 -2.97 4.80
CA SER A 163 -13.14 -3.88 3.88
C SER A 163 -12.56 -5.28 4.03
N THR A 164 -13.44 -6.26 4.19
CA THR A 164 -13.09 -7.66 4.42
C THR A 164 -13.26 -8.55 3.19
N ASP A 165 -13.91 -8.03 2.15
CA ASP A 165 -14.26 -8.75 0.92
C ASP A 165 -14.35 -7.78 -0.27
N ASP A 166 -14.74 -8.30 -1.44
CA ASP A 166 -14.85 -7.54 -2.69
C ASP A 166 -16.21 -6.86 -2.89
N HIS A 167 -17.10 -6.99 -1.90
CA HIS A 167 -18.49 -6.55 -1.94
C HIS A 167 -18.78 -5.46 -0.91
N SER A 168 -17.76 -5.06 -0.14
CA SER A 168 -17.84 -4.06 0.91
C SER A 168 -17.28 -2.71 0.45
N PRO A 169 -17.84 -1.58 0.93
CA PRO A 169 -17.27 -0.27 0.68
C PRO A 169 -15.78 -0.23 1.02
N THR A 170 -14.97 0.27 0.09
CA THR A 170 -13.53 0.11 0.08
C THR A 170 -12.79 1.45 0.05
N PRO A 171 -11.83 1.68 0.97
CA PRO A 171 -11.03 2.91 0.94
C PRO A 171 -10.04 2.98 -0.22
N PHE A 172 -9.97 4.15 -0.84
CA PHE A 172 -9.04 4.55 -1.91
C PHE A 172 -8.42 5.90 -1.60
N GLY A 173 -7.24 6.16 -2.17
CA GLY A 173 -6.45 7.36 -1.93
C GLY A 173 -5.19 7.06 -1.11
N VAL A 174 -4.64 8.10 -0.50
CA VAL A 174 -3.41 8.01 0.30
C VAL A 174 -3.76 7.67 1.75
N PHE A 175 -3.40 6.47 2.21
CA PHE A 175 -3.64 6.03 3.59
C PHE A 175 -2.61 6.62 4.55
N ARG A 176 -1.36 6.75 4.08
CA ARG A 176 -0.23 7.23 4.85
C ARG A 176 0.76 7.95 3.94
N ARG A 177 1.27 9.10 4.41
CA ARG A 177 2.32 9.92 3.81
C ARG A 177 3.04 10.67 4.95
N VAL A 178 4.08 10.07 5.51
CA VAL A 178 4.85 10.65 6.62
C VAL A 178 6.29 10.94 6.20
N SER A 179 6.81 12.10 6.60
CA SER A 179 8.20 12.45 6.32
C SER A 179 9.14 11.69 7.24
N ARG A 180 10.19 11.08 6.67
CA ARG A 180 11.30 10.47 7.42
C ARG A 180 12.59 10.54 6.59
N PRO A 181 13.77 10.42 7.21
CA PRO A 181 15.03 10.38 6.48
C PRO A 181 15.04 9.26 5.43
N GLU A 182 15.36 9.62 4.19
CA GLU A 182 15.55 8.66 3.10
C GLU A 182 16.92 7.97 3.26
N TYR A 183 16.96 6.66 3.00
CA TYR A 183 18.18 5.86 3.10
C TYR A 183 19.37 6.46 2.32
N ALA A 184 19.17 6.83 1.05
CA ALA A 184 20.25 7.36 0.22
C ALA A 184 20.81 8.67 0.78
N SER A 185 19.94 9.58 1.21
CA SER A 185 20.31 10.83 1.87
C SER A 185 21.06 10.59 3.19
N ALA A 186 20.60 9.64 4.01
CA ALA A 186 21.23 9.30 5.29
C ALA A 186 22.62 8.65 5.12
N ILE A 187 22.76 7.73 4.16
CA ILE A 187 24.05 7.12 3.81
C ILE A 187 24.99 8.16 3.22
N GLY A 188 24.50 9.05 2.36
CA GLY A 188 25.30 10.15 1.82
C GLY A 188 25.89 11.04 2.92
N ALA A 189 25.06 11.42 3.90
CA ALA A 189 25.51 12.18 5.07
C ALA A 189 26.54 11.41 5.91
N GLN A 190 26.33 10.11 6.11
CA GLN A 190 27.27 9.25 6.84
C GLN A 190 28.62 9.14 6.13
N LEU A 191 28.63 8.98 4.81
CA LEU A 191 29.85 8.90 4.00
C LEU A 191 30.62 10.22 4.01
N ALA A 192 29.93 11.36 3.89
CA ALA A 192 30.56 12.68 3.99
C ALA A 192 31.25 12.89 5.34
N GLN A 193 30.56 12.55 6.44
CA GLN A 193 31.12 12.63 7.79
C GLN A 193 32.33 11.70 7.98
N ALA A 194 32.28 10.49 7.40
CA ALA A 194 33.40 9.55 7.45
C ALA A 194 34.62 10.10 6.69
N ALA A 195 34.40 10.70 5.51
CA ALA A 195 35.45 11.28 4.69
C ALA A 195 36.12 12.48 5.36
N GLU A 196 35.36 13.35 6.04
CA GLU A 196 35.92 14.47 6.82
C GLU A 196 36.85 14.00 7.94
N ARG A 197 36.50 12.89 8.62
CA ARG A 197 37.26 12.38 9.77
C ARG A 197 38.44 11.50 9.40
N LYS A 198 38.31 10.70 8.33
CA LYS A 198 39.27 9.65 7.97
C LYS A 198 39.95 9.88 6.61
N GLY A 199 39.62 10.96 5.91
CA GLY A 199 40.03 11.20 4.53
C GLY A 199 39.14 10.46 3.52
N PRO A 200 39.33 10.69 2.22
CA PRO A 200 38.41 10.26 1.15
C PRO A 200 38.33 8.74 0.91
N GLY A 201 39.05 7.93 1.69
CA GLY A 201 39.20 6.49 1.46
C GLY A 201 40.11 6.19 0.26
N ASP A 202 40.96 5.18 0.38
CA ASP A 202 41.78 4.68 -0.73
C ASP A 202 41.60 3.16 -0.81
N LEU A 203 40.89 2.72 -1.85
CA LEU A 203 40.63 1.31 -2.09
C LEU A 203 41.93 0.52 -2.32
N ALA A 204 42.91 1.10 -3.01
CA ALA A 204 44.18 0.44 -3.26
C ALA A 204 45.00 0.30 -1.97
N ALA A 205 44.99 1.31 -1.09
CA ALA A 205 45.57 1.19 0.24
C ALA A 205 44.84 0.14 1.10
N LEU A 206 43.51 0.10 1.07
CA LEU A 206 42.70 -0.87 1.82
C LEU A 206 42.96 -2.31 1.37
N LEU A 207 42.99 -2.56 0.06
CA LEU A 207 43.28 -3.89 -0.48
C LEU A 207 44.70 -4.36 -0.13
N ARG A 208 45.64 -3.43 0.06
CA ARG A 208 47.04 -3.71 0.47
C ARG A 208 47.25 -3.68 1.98
N SER A 209 46.25 -3.32 2.80
CA SER A 209 46.44 -3.16 4.25
C SER A 209 46.47 -4.48 5.02
N ASN A 210 46.02 -5.58 4.40
CA ASN A 210 46.11 -6.91 4.97
C ASN A 210 47.35 -7.64 4.44
N GLY A 211 48.00 -8.43 5.31
CA GLY A 211 49.20 -9.18 4.95
C GLY A 211 48.93 -10.18 3.84
N THR A 212 49.58 -9.99 2.69
CA THR A 212 49.66 -11.01 1.64
C THR A 212 50.59 -12.14 2.11
N TRP A 213 50.09 -13.37 2.16
CA TRP A 213 50.94 -14.54 2.45
C TRP A 213 51.51 -15.08 1.14
N HIS A 214 52.82 -15.27 1.07
CA HIS A 214 53.47 -15.95 -0.05
C HIS A 214 53.36 -17.46 0.15
N VAL A 215 52.65 -18.16 -0.74
CA VAL A 215 52.75 -19.62 -0.83
C VAL A 215 54.05 -19.92 -1.58
N GLY A 216 55.07 -20.38 -0.86
CA GLY A 216 56.31 -20.85 -1.49
C GLY A 216 56.06 -22.17 -2.22
N ASP A 217 56.64 -22.31 -3.40
CA ASP A 217 56.65 -23.59 -4.13
C ASP A 217 57.44 -24.60 -3.30
N THR A 218 56.76 -25.60 -2.76
CA THR A 218 57.40 -26.79 -2.21
C THR A 218 58.05 -27.55 -3.35
N ASN A 219 59.39 -27.52 -3.39
CA ASN A 219 60.25 -28.45 -4.12
C ASN A 219 59.96 -29.91 -3.70
#